data_AF-A0A235F4I1-F1
#
_entry.id   AF-A0A235F4I1-F1
#
_cell.length_a   1.000
_cell.length_b   1.000
_cell.length_c   1.000
_cell.angle_alpha   90.00
_cell.angle_beta   90.00
_cell.angle_gamma   90.00
#
_symmetry.space_group_name_H-M   'P 1'
#
loop_
_entity.id
_entity.type
_entity.pdbx_description
1 polymer ?
#
loop_
_entity_poly.entity_id
_entity_poly.type
_entity_poly.pdbx_seq_one_letter_code
_entity_poly.pdbx_strand_id
1 'polypeptide(L)'
;MKATKDIHQTNDEVKEAGKYICAEGEMKELKEGDKFPVCPKTNVPTTWRHANHEHKTGDKVTEAGEYVDNDGEHITLQQGDLFPDCPKSGQPTGWKHA
;
A
#
# COMPACT_ATOMS: atom_id res chain seq x y z
N MET A 1 17.25 -6.21 -7.92
CA MET A 1 16.93 -4.89 -7.32
C MET A 1 15.50 -4.53 -7.74
N LYS A 2 14.47 -4.95 -7.00
CA LYS A 2 13.07 -4.61 -7.33
C LYS A 2 12.70 -3.33 -6.58
N ALA A 3 13.18 -2.21 -7.11
CA ALA A 3 12.95 -0.88 -6.53
C ALA A 3 11.62 -0.33 -7.05
N THR A 4 10.68 -0.04 -6.14
CA THR A 4 9.87 1.19 -6.12
C THR A 4 9.40 1.72 -7.48
N LYS A 5 8.77 0.89 -8.34
CA LYS A 5 8.23 1.34 -9.64
C LYS A 5 6.72 1.44 -9.67
N ASP A 6 6.05 0.95 -8.64
CA ASP A 6 4.58 0.91 -8.53
C ASP A 6 4.03 2.02 -7.63
N ILE A 7 4.88 2.97 -7.22
CA ILE A 7 4.50 4.14 -6.43
C ILE A 7 4.36 5.33 -7.37
N HIS A 8 3.17 5.90 -7.41
CA HIS A 8 2.77 7.06 -8.20
C HIS A 8 2.50 8.25 -7.29
N GLN A 9 2.58 9.47 -7.82
CA GLN A 9 2.26 10.69 -7.06
C GLN A 9 0.97 11.33 -7.58
N THR A 10 0.34 12.18 -6.76
CA THR A 10 -0.77 13.01 -7.23
C THR A 10 -0.41 13.77 -8.52
N ASN A 11 -1.34 13.80 -9.46
CA ASN A 11 -1.21 14.28 -10.85
C ASN A 11 -0.34 13.45 -11.80
N ASP A 12 0.25 12.34 -11.34
CA ASP A 12 0.91 11.38 -12.24
C ASP A 12 -0.15 10.74 -13.16
N GLU A 13 0.28 10.28 -14.33
CA GLU A 13 -0.59 9.59 -15.28
C GLU A 13 -0.66 8.10 -14.95
N VAL A 14 -1.87 7.58 -14.82
CA VAL A 14 -2.14 6.18 -14.51
C VAL A 14 -1.77 5.35 -15.73
N LYS A 15 -0.71 4.57 -15.61
CA LYS A 15 -0.22 3.70 -16.70
C LYS A 15 -0.89 2.33 -16.73
N GLU A 16 -1.46 1.90 -15.61
CA GLU A 16 -2.14 0.62 -15.49
C GLU A 16 -3.47 0.84 -14.78
N ALA A 17 -4.57 0.41 -15.40
CA ALA A 17 -5.88 0.48 -14.74
C ALA A 17 -5.92 -0.50 -13.56
N GLY A 18 -6.43 -0.06 -12.42
CA GLY A 18 -6.46 -0.90 -11.23
C GLY A 18 -6.94 -0.18 -9.99
N LYS A 19 -6.93 -0.92 -8.87
CA LYS A 19 -7.12 -0.34 -7.54
C LYS A 19 -5.79 0.12 -7.01
N TYR A 20 -5.77 1.36 -6.54
CA TYR A 20 -4.61 2.00 -5.94
C TYR A 20 -4.93 2.41 -4.52
N ILE A 21 -3.93 2.44 -3.66
CA ILE A 21 -4.03 2.76 -2.24
C ILE A 21 -3.20 4.01 -2.00
N CYS A 22 -3.82 5.01 -1.38
CA CYS A 22 -3.16 6.24 -0.99
C CYS A 22 -2.28 6.00 0.25
N ALA A 23 -1.33 6.90 0.55
CA ALA A 23 -0.47 6.81 1.73
C ALA A 23 -1.22 6.68 3.07
N GLU A 24 -2.47 7.13 3.14
CA GLU A 24 -3.34 7.05 4.33
C GLU A 24 -4.15 5.73 4.42
N GLY A 25 -3.96 4.82 3.46
CA GLY A 25 -4.67 3.54 3.40
C GLY A 25 -5.98 3.53 2.64
N GLU A 26 -6.27 4.60 1.90
CA GLU A 26 -7.53 4.71 1.20
C GLU A 26 -7.43 4.18 -0.23
N MET A 27 -8.33 3.24 -0.56
CA MET A 27 -8.34 2.61 -1.88
C MET A 27 -9.19 3.41 -2.88
N LYS A 28 -8.68 3.55 -4.10
CA LYS A 28 -9.35 4.19 -5.23
C LYS A 28 -9.10 3.40 -6.50
N GLU A 29 -10.16 3.15 -7.24
CA GLU A 29 -10.04 2.59 -8.59
C GLU A 29 -9.72 3.70 -9.59
N LEU A 30 -8.66 3.50 -10.37
CA LEU A 30 -8.19 4.43 -11.39
C LEU A 30 -8.05 3.68 -12.72
N LYS A 31 -8.27 4.39 -13.82
CA LYS A 31 -8.19 3.83 -15.18
C LYS A 31 -6.93 4.31 -15.87
N GLU A 32 -6.45 3.56 -16.85
CA GLU A 32 -5.32 3.98 -17.67
C GLU A 32 -5.62 5.31 -18.35
N GLY A 33 -4.68 6.26 -18.29
CA GLY A 33 -4.80 7.63 -18.79
C GLY A 33 -5.46 8.62 -17.83
N ASP A 34 -6.04 8.17 -16.70
CA ASP A 34 -6.47 9.09 -15.64
C ASP A 34 -5.27 9.69 -14.90
N LYS A 35 -5.55 10.73 -14.10
CA LYS A 35 -4.55 11.31 -13.18
C LYS A 35 -4.80 10.86 -11.76
N PHE A 36 -3.74 10.51 -11.05
CA PHE A 36 -3.81 10.19 -9.63
C PHE A 36 -4.34 11.40 -8.84
N PRO A 37 -5.50 11.28 -8.15
CA PRO A 37 -6.05 12.39 -7.40
C PRO A 37 -5.26 12.65 -6.10
N VAL A 38 -5.65 13.68 -5.34
CA VAL A 38 -5.26 13.82 -3.93
C VAL A 38 -5.89 12.68 -3.10
N CYS A 39 -5.35 12.34 -1.93
CA CYS A 39 -5.98 11.29 -1.12
C CYS A 39 -7.39 11.76 -0.70
N PRO A 40 -8.47 11.01 -0.97
CA PRO A 40 -9.83 11.44 -0.64
C PRO A 40 -10.05 11.70 0.86
N LYS A 41 -9.31 11.01 1.74
CA LYS A 41 -9.37 11.12 3.19
C LYS A 41 -8.84 12.46 3.71
N THR A 42 -7.69 12.90 3.20
CA THR A 42 -6.99 14.10 3.69
C THR A 42 -7.09 15.28 2.73
N ASN A 43 -7.51 15.05 1.48
CA ASN A 43 -7.54 16.01 0.39
C ASN A 43 -6.18 16.69 0.11
N VAL A 44 -5.07 16.05 0.47
CA VAL A 44 -3.70 16.53 0.20
C VAL A 44 -2.97 15.65 -0.82
N PRO A 45 -1.92 16.18 -1.48
CA PRO A 45 -1.08 15.39 -2.38
C PRO A 45 -0.50 14.17 -1.64
N THR A 46 -0.63 13.00 -2.26
CA THR A 46 -0.26 11.71 -1.68
C THR A 46 0.51 10.89 -2.69
N THR A 47 1.16 9.83 -2.21
CA THR A 47 1.56 8.72 -3.04
C THR A 47 0.42 7.71 -3.18
N TRP A 48 0.39 7.03 -4.32
CA TRP A 48 -0.55 5.98 -4.66
C TRP A 48 0.22 4.73 -5.05
N ARG A 49 -0.25 3.56 -4.64
CA ARG A 49 0.38 2.28 -4.97
C ARG A 49 -0.65 1.25 -5.36
N HIS A 50 -0.33 0.34 -6.28
CA HIS A 50 -1.25 -0.73 -6.68
C HIS A 50 -1.68 -1.57 -5.48
N ALA A 51 -2.97 -1.80 -5.27
CA ALA A 51 -3.49 -2.58 -4.15
C ALA A 51 -3.06 -4.06 -4.17
N ASN A 52 -2.61 -4.56 -5.32
CA ASN A 52 -2.19 -5.95 -5.53
C ASN A 52 -0.69 -6.17 -5.24
N HIS A 53 -0.11 -5.42 -4.30
CA HIS A 53 1.27 -5.66 -3.87
C HIS A 53 1.29 -6.51 -2.60
N GLU A 54 2.38 -7.24 -2.42
CA GLU A 54 2.69 -7.96 -1.20
C GLU A 54 3.90 -7.30 -0.55
N HIS A 55 3.82 -7.09 0.76
CA HIS A 55 4.92 -6.66 1.59
C HIS A 55 5.54 -7.87 2.30
N LYS A 56 6.78 -7.71 2.76
CA LYS A 56 7.48 -8.71 3.57
C LYS A 56 7.78 -8.12 4.94
N THR A 57 7.95 -8.98 5.94
CA THR A 57 8.52 -8.55 7.22
C THR A 57 9.83 -7.78 7.01
N GLY A 58 9.97 -6.66 7.73
CA GLY A 58 11.09 -5.73 7.64
C GLY A 58 11.02 -4.75 6.46
N ASP A 59 10.03 -4.89 5.57
CA ASP A 59 9.78 -3.88 4.53
C ASP A 59 9.20 -2.61 5.17
N LYS A 60 9.35 -1.48 4.48
CA LYS A 60 8.84 -0.21 4.99
C LYS A 60 7.41 -0.05 4.52
N VAL A 61 6.52 0.20 5.47
CA VAL A 61 5.10 0.47 5.22
C VAL A 61 5.02 1.77 4.43
N THR A 62 4.53 1.69 3.21
CA THR A 62 4.38 2.85 2.32
C THR A 62 2.96 3.41 2.33
N GLU A 63 1.98 2.60 2.73
CA GLU A 63 0.59 2.97 2.91
C GLU A 63 0.16 2.65 4.33
N ALA A 64 -0.49 3.57 5.03
CA ALA A 64 -1.14 3.21 6.28
C ALA A 64 -2.31 2.25 5.99
N GLY A 65 -2.82 1.55 7.00
CA GLY A 65 -4.04 0.77 6.88
C GLY A 65 -3.97 -0.59 7.54
N GLU A 66 -5.00 -1.38 7.30
CA GLU A 66 -5.06 -2.77 7.77
C GLU A 66 -4.39 -3.70 6.77
N TYR A 67 -3.51 -4.53 7.30
CA TYR A 67 -2.75 -5.54 6.62
C TYR A 67 -3.08 -6.89 7.21
N VAL A 68 -3.23 -7.89 6.35
CA VAL A 68 -3.42 -9.28 6.70
C VAL A 68 -2.20 -10.09 6.30
N ASP A 69 -1.74 -10.96 7.19
CA ASP A 69 -0.65 -11.87 6.91
C ASP A 69 -1.14 -13.18 6.25
N ASN A 70 -0.23 -14.04 5.78
CA ASN A 70 -0.62 -15.32 5.18
C ASN A 70 -1.37 -16.28 6.14
N ASP A 71 -1.19 -16.14 7.46
CA ASP A 71 -1.93 -16.91 8.47
C ASP A 71 -3.33 -16.35 8.76
N GLY A 72 -3.65 -15.18 8.21
CA GLY A 72 -4.93 -14.49 8.39
C GLY A 72 -4.95 -13.53 9.59
N GLU A 73 -3.80 -13.14 10.13
CA GLU A 73 -3.73 -12.15 11.20
C GLU A 73 -3.76 -10.73 10.65
N HIS A 74 -4.55 -9.87 11.29
CA HIS A 74 -4.73 -8.48 10.91
C HIS A 74 -3.89 -7.56 11.79
N ILE A 75 -3.21 -6.60 11.18
CA ILE A 75 -2.46 -5.55 11.85
C ILE A 75 -2.75 -4.20 11.20
N THR A 76 -2.85 -3.15 12.00
CA THR A 76 -2.90 -1.79 11.47
C THR A 76 -1.51 -1.18 11.53
N LEU A 77 -0.98 -0.76 10.39
CA LEU A 77 0.33 -0.10 10.30
C LEU A 77 0.16 1.32 9.75
N GLN A 78 1.08 2.22 10.09
CA GLN A 78 1.12 3.57 9.54
C GLN A 78 2.23 3.71 8.51
N GLN A 79 2.09 4.69 7.62
CA GLN A 79 3.15 5.00 6.67
C GLN A 79 4.45 5.31 7.42
N GLY A 80 5.51 4.59 7.05
CA GLY A 80 6.84 4.73 7.61
C GLY A 80 7.21 3.68 8.65
N ASP A 81 6.24 2.92 9.16
CA ASP A 81 6.49 1.76 10.02
C ASP A 81 7.22 0.63 9.27
N LEU A 82 7.64 -0.39 10.02
CA LEU A 82 8.18 -1.62 9.48
C LEU A 82 7.18 -2.75 9.67
N PHE A 83 7.00 -3.58 8.64
CA PHE A 83 6.19 -4.78 8.76
C PHE A 83 6.80 -5.73 9.80
N PRO A 84 6.08 -6.08 10.87
CA PRO A 84 6.60 -7.00 11.88
C PRO A 84 6.64 -8.44 11.38
N ASP A 85 7.26 -9.32 12.16
CA ASP A 85 7.10 -10.77 12.01
C ASP A 85 5.64 -11.19 12.30
N CYS A 86 5.24 -12.36 11.82
CA CYS A 86 3.93 -12.95 12.09
C CYS A 86 3.69 -13.00 13.63
N PRO A 87 2.64 -12.35 14.17
CA PRO A 87 2.38 -12.31 15.61
C PRO A 87 2.27 -13.70 16.24
N LYS A 88 1.67 -14.65 15.52
CA LYS A 88 1.42 -16.01 15.98
C LYS A 88 2.64 -16.93 15.93
N SER A 89 3.43 -16.84 14.87
CA SER A 89 4.57 -17.74 14.65
C SER A 89 5.93 -17.12 15.02
N GLY A 90 6.02 -15.79 15.09
CA GLY A 90 7.27 -15.05 15.28
C GLY A 90 8.24 -15.20 14.10
N GLN A 91 7.75 -15.60 12.93
CA GLN A 91 8.55 -15.82 11.72
C GLN A 91 8.26 -14.75 10.67
N PRO A 92 9.20 -14.47 9.75
CA PRO A 92 9.00 -13.51 8.68
C PRO A 92 7.86 -13.99 7.77
N THR A 93 6.88 -13.11 7.55
CA THR A 93 5.68 -13.40 6.76
C THR A 93 5.52 -12.38 5.62
N GLY A 94 4.56 -12.66 4.75
CA GLY A 94 4.08 -11.75 3.73
C GLY A 94 2.82 -11.06 4.23
N TRP A 95 2.77 -9.74 4.06
CA TRP A 95 1.64 -8.90 4.43
C TRP A 95 0.97 -8.38 3.17
N LYS A 96 -0.36 -8.37 3.16
CA LYS A 96 -1.20 -7.83 2.08
C LYS A 96 -2.19 -6.86 2.67
N HIS A 97 -2.66 -5.88 1.92
CA HIS A 97 -3.79 -5.10 2.40
C HIS A 97 -5.02 -5.99 2.60
N ALA A 98 -5.69 -5.82 3.74
CA ALA A 98 -6.89 -6.57 4.13
C ALA A 98 -8.14 -6.11 3.37
#